data_AF-A0A949ULL2-F1
#
_entry.id   AF-A0A949ULL2-F1
#
_cell.length_a   1.000
_cell.length_b   1.000
_cell.length_c   1.000
_cell.angle_alpha   90.00
_cell.angle_beta   90.00
_cell.angle_gamma   90.00
#
_symmetry.space_group_name_H-M   'P 1'
#
loop_
_entity.id
_entity.type
_entity.pdbx_description
1 polymer ?
#
loop_
_entity_poly.entity_id
_entity_poly.type
_entity_poly.pdbx_seq_one_letter_code
_entity_poly.pdbx_strand_id
1 'polypeptide(L)'
;MGSSENREIDEEDEEDTEEVEELEAEEVEAAAVEEVGGEVAVIVDRETASRWRAVGAGIGLAIVIVTYEPARLGDEERWWAAAAVLLLAVLLADLLAGVRRNLRTPGVAPLPILAVLAGTYIAVPETDHFGIAALVPVGLVLMEVIERRQLGPEWYAVAAASVGWAGVFGSVGLQRALVAALFAWWAVAILPLVAKMQPIASAWVAIMVAAIGAVGVAAMERTGGTSSSASKAWLASAAAAVGSLCLALAVVWLVNRKGRSQQAEPS
;
A
#
# COMPACT_ATOMS: atom_id res chain seq x y z
N MET A 1 85.26 44.66 13.90
CA MET A 1 83.81 44.88 14.12
C MET A 1 83.08 44.06 13.08
N GLY A 2 82.84 42.79 13.38
CA GLY A 2 82.08 41.86 12.54
C GLY A 2 80.83 41.48 13.31
N SER A 3 79.67 41.79 12.75
CA SER A 3 78.36 41.50 13.31
C SER A 3 77.89 40.17 12.75
N SER A 4 77.78 39.16 13.61
CA SER A 4 77.19 37.86 13.34
C SER A 4 75.69 37.92 13.61
N GLU A 5 74.87 37.86 12.56
CA GLU A 5 73.42 37.64 12.66
C GLU A 5 73.16 36.14 12.79
N ASN A 6 72.73 35.72 13.98
CA ASN A 6 72.13 34.43 14.25
C ASN A 6 70.67 34.48 13.78
N ARG A 7 70.29 33.57 12.89
CA ARG A 7 68.92 33.38 12.41
C ARG A 7 68.40 32.09 13.04
N GLU A 8 67.67 32.22 14.15
CA GLU A 8 66.85 31.13 14.71
C GLU A 8 65.71 30.86 13.72
N ILE A 9 65.57 29.60 13.35
CA ILE A 9 64.48 29.06 12.54
C ILE A 9 63.55 28.41 13.56
N ASP A 10 62.34 28.94 13.71
CA ASP A 10 61.27 28.39 14.53
C ASP A 10 60.80 27.05 13.92
N GLU A 11 60.91 25.97 14.67
CA GLU A 11 60.44 24.61 14.37
C GLU A 11 59.13 24.31 15.13
N GLU A 12 58.05 25.06 14.91
CA GLU A 12 56.76 24.86 15.60
C GLU A 12 55.56 24.50 14.69
N ASP A 13 55.77 24.12 13.42
CA ASP A 13 54.67 23.90 12.45
C ASP A 13 54.40 22.43 12.07
N GLU A 14 54.94 21.41 12.76
CA GLU A 14 54.73 19.99 12.37
C GLU A 14 53.65 19.23 13.17
N GLU A 15 53.19 19.70 14.34
CA GLU A 15 52.19 18.96 15.15
C GLU A 15 50.73 19.10 14.66
N ASP A 16 50.39 20.11 13.86
CA ASP A 16 49.01 20.33 13.38
C ASP A 16 48.60 19.42 12.20
N THR A 17 49.53 18.64 11.63
CA THR A 17 49.24 17.82 10.45
C THR A 17 48.72 16.42 10.80
N GLU A 18 49.11 15.85 11.94
CA GLU A 18 48.69 14.50 12.35
C GLU A 18 47.23 14.47 12.89
N GLU A 19 46.77 15.52 13.58
CA GLU A 19 45.38 15.58 14.07
C GLU A 19 44.35 15.73 12.93
N VAL A 20 44.74 16.34 11.80
CA VAL A 20 43.84 16.49 10.64
C VAL A 20 43.66 15.16 9.90
N GLU A 21 44.70 14.32 9.82
CA GLU A 21 44.60 13.00 9.17
C GLU A 21 43.76 12.00 10.00
N GLU A 22 43.79 12.06 11.33
CA GLU A 22 42.95 11.19 12.18
C GLU A 22 41.46 11.54 12.08
N LEU A 23 41.11 12.83 12.00
CA LEU A 23 39.71 13.27 11.87
C LEU A 23 39.12 12.92 10.50
N GLU A 24 39.90 13.00 9.42
CA GLU A 24 39.45 12.57 8.10
C GLU A 24 39.23 11.05 8.02
N ALA A 25 40.03 10.26 8.74
CA ALA A 25 39.86 8.80 8.80
C ALA A 25 38.57 8.38 9.52
N GLU A 26 38.22 9.04 10.63
CA GLU A 26 37.00 8.74 11.39
C GLU A 26 35.72 9.11 10.62
N GLU A 27 35.74 10.24 9.88
CA GLU A 27 34.61 10.67 9.06
C GLU A 27 34.38 9.74 7.85
N VAL A 28 35.46 9.23 7.25
CA VAL A 28 35.40 8.23 6.17
C VAL A 28 34.87 6.89 6.68
N GLU A 29 35.26 6.45 7.88
CA GLU A 29 34.74 5.21 8.47
C GLU A 29 33.24 5.32 8.82
N ALA A 30 32.81 6.46 9.38
CA ALA A 30 31.40 6.72 9.66
C ALA A 30 30.53 6.72 8.40
N ALA A 31 31.00 7.36 7.32
CA ALA A 31 30.31 7.36 6.03
C ALA A 31 30.22 5.95 5.41
N ALA A 32 31.30 5.16 5.51
CA ALA A 32 31.31 3.78 5.04
C ALA A 32 30.34 2.87 5.83
N VAL A 33 30.23 3.06 7.14
CA VAL A 33 29.27 2.32 7.99
C VAL A 33 27.82 2.69 7.66
N GLU A 34 27.53 3.96 7.38
CA GLU A 34 26.19 4.40 6.96
C GLU A 34 25.83 3.84 5.56
N GLU A 35 26.75 3.84 4.61
CA GLU A 35 26.55 3.29 3.27
C GLU A 35 26.30 1.77 3.32
N VAL A 36 27.14 1.03 4.05
CA VAL A 36 26.98 -0.42 4.24
C VAL A 36 25.67 -0.73 5.01
N GLY A 37 25.33 0.05 6.02
CA GLY A 37 24.07 -0.08 6.75
C GLY A 37 22.85 0.16 5.85
N GLY A 38 22.92 1.15 4.96
CA GLY A 38 21.90 1.43 3.96
C GLY A 38 21.73 0.31 2.94
N GLU A 39 22.84 -0.23 2.42
CA GLU A 39 22.79 -1.33 1.44
C GLU A 39 22.22 -2.62 2.05
N VAL A 40 22.63 -2.97 3.27
CA VAL A 40 22.10 -4.13 4.01
C VAL A 40 20.60 -3.97 4.28
N ALA A 41 20.15 -2.77 4.69
CA ALA A 41 18.72 -2.50 4.91
C ALA A 41 17.89 -2.67 3.62
N VAL A 42 18.42 -2.22 2.48
CA VAL A 42 17.76 -2.37 1.16
C VAL A 42 17.65 -3.84 0.75
N ILE A 43 18.68 -4.65 0.98
CA ILE A 43 18.68 -6.08 0.68
C ILE A 43 17.64 -6.82 1.52
N VAL A 44 17.58 -6.54 2.83
CA VAL A 44 16.63 -7.17 3.76
C VAL A 44 15.17 -6.81 3.42
N ASP A 45 14.89 -5.56 3.03
CA ASP A 45 13.55 -5.15 2.60
C ASP A 45 13.14 -5.84 1.28
N ARG A 46 14.07 -6.02 0.33
CA ARG A 46 13.81 -6.77 -0.92
C ARG A 46 13.52 -8.25 -0.67
N GLU A 47 14.28 -8.91 0.18
CA GLU A 47 14.05 -10.33 0.48
C GLU A 47 12.69 -10.52 1.17
N THR A 48 12.37 -9.64 2.12
CA THR A 48 11.09 -9.64 2.80
C THR A 48 9.94 -9.42 1.81
N ALA A 49 10.04 -8.42 0.94
CA ALA A 49 9.04 -8.17 -0.10
C ALA A 49 8.86 -9.38 -1.04
N SER A 50 9.95 -10.04 -1.43
CA SER A 50 9.92 -11.25 -2.27
C SER A 50 9.15 -12.39 -1.59
N ARG A 51 9.42 -12.64 -0.30
CA ARG A 51 8.71 -13.66 0.49
C ARG A 51 7.22 -13.35 0.57
N TRP A 52 6.84 -12.09 0.82
CA TRP A 52 5.44 -11.67 0.86
C TRP A 52 4.73 -11.84 -0.49
N ARG A 53 5.40 -11.52 -1.60
CA ARG A 53 4.86 -11.75 -2.95
C ARG A 53 4.67 -13.23 -3.24
N ALA A 54 5.60 -14.08 -2.79
CA ALA A 54 5.45 -15.54 -2.93
C ALA A 54 4.27 -16.08 -2.12
N VAL A 55 4.07 -15.59 -0.89
CA VAL A 55 2.88 -15.91 -0.08
C VAL A 55 1.60 -15.44 -0.77
N GLY A 56 1.58 -14.20 -1.26
CA GLY A 56 0.46 -13.64 -2.02
C GLY A 56 0.14 -14.48 -3.26
N ALA A 57 1.16 -14.88 -4.03
CA ALA A 57 1.00 -15.77 -5.18
C ALA A 57 0.42 -17.13 -4.78
N GLY A 58 0.91 -17.73 -3.68
CA GLY A 58 0.39 -18.99 -3.15
C GLY A 58 -1.08 -18.90 -2.74
N ILE A 59 -1.47 -17.83 -2.06
CA ILE A 59 -2.87 -17.54 -1.70
C ILE A 59 -3.72 -17.37 -2.96
N GLY A 60 -3.26 -16.55 -3.91
CA GLY A 60 -3.97 -16.34 -5.18
C GLY A 60 -4.17 -17.65 -5.94
N LEU A 61 -3.14 -18.50 -5.99
CA LEU A 61 -3.20 -19.81 -6.61
C LEU A 61 -4.20 -20.73 -5.90
N ALA A 62 -4.20 -20.75 -4.56
CA ALA A 62 -5.16 -21.52 -3.79
C ALA A 62 -6.60 -21.07 -4.07
N ILE A 63 -6.86 -19.77 -4.14
CA ILE A 63 -8.18 -19.23 -4.50
C ILE A 63 -8.58 -19.69 -5.89
N VAL A 64 -7.68 -19.55 -6.88
CA VAL A 64 -7.94 -19.99 -8.26
C VAL A 64 -8.25 -21.48 -8.31
N ILE A 65 -7.46 -22.34 -7.64
CA ILE A 65 -7.67 -23.79 -7.63
C ILE A 65 -9.03 -24.14 -7.02
N VAL A 66 -9.35 -23.60 -5.85
CA VAL A 66 -10.60 -23.90 -5.14
C VAL A 66 -11.83 -23.38 -5.89
N THR A 67 -11.68 -22.28 -6.62
CA THR A 67 -12.78 -21.65 -7.39
C THR A 67 -12.78 -22.03 -8.86
N TYR A 68 -11.85 -22.87 -9.32
CA TYR A 68 -11.63 -23.16 -10.74
C TYR A 68 -12.88 -23.67 -11.45
N GLU A 69 -13.48 -24.73 -10.91
CA GLU A 69 -14.74 -25.30 -11.41
C GLU A 69 -15.96 -24.45 -11.03
N PRO A 70 -16.16 -24.05 -9.76
CA PRO A 70 -17.35 -23.29 -9.37
C PRO A 70 -17.51 -21.97 -10.12
N ALA A 71 -16.43 -21.19 -10.28
CA ALA A 71 -16.45 -19.90 -10.97
C ALA A 71 -16.23 -20.01 -12.49
N ARG A 72 -16.02 -21.24 -12.98
CA ARG A 72 -15.71 -21.55 -14.38
C ARG A 72 -14.51 -20.74 -14.90
N LEU A 73 -13.43 -20.71 -14.12
CA LEU A 73 -12.20 -19.98 -14.48
C LEU A 73 -11.48 -20.62 -15.66
N GLY A 74 -11.79 -21.89 -15.98
CA GLY A 74 -11.27 -22.61 -17.14
C GLY A 74 -11.97 -22.30 -18.47
N ASP A 75 -13.09 -21.55 -18.47
CA ASP A 75 -13.79 -21.20 -19.70
C ASP A 75 -12.94 -20.24 -20.56
N GLU A 76 -12.98 -20.38 -21.89
CA GLU A 76 -12.23 -19.50 -22.83
C GLU A 76 -12.56 -18.01 -22.65
N GLU A 77 -13.73 -17.68 -22.12
CA GLU A 77 -14.13 -16.30 -21.86
C GLU A 77 -13.65 -15.76 -20.49
N ARG A 78 -13.07 -16.61 -19.64
CA ARG A 78 -12.78 -16.32 -18.22
C ARG A 78 -11.38 -16.67 -17.75
N TRP A 79 -10.52 -17.26 -18.57
CA TRP A 79 -9.13 -17.54 -18.19
C TRP A 79 -8.37 -16.29 -17.70
N TRP A 80 -8.73 -15.10 -18.19
CA TRP A 80 -8.19 -13.82 -17.73
C TRP A 80 -8.46 -13.56 -16.24
N ALA A 81 -9.55 -14.10 -15.69
CA ALA A 81 -9.91 -13.93 -14.29
C ALA A 81 -8.94 -14.65 -13.35
N ALA A 82 -8.47 -15.83 -13.72
CA ALA A 82 -7.44 -16.54 -12.96
C ALA A 82 -6.14 -15.72 -12.89
N ALA A 83 -5.71 -15.17 -14.03
CA ALA A 83 -4.56 -14.28 -14.10
C ALA A 83 -4.77 -13.00 -13.28
N ALA A 84 -5.96 -12.38 -13.37
CA ALA A 84 -6.29 -11.17 -12.62
C ALA A 84 -6.28 -11.41 -11.10
N VAL A 85 -6.84 -12.53 -10.62
CA VAL A 85 -6.83 -12.93 -9.20
C VAL A 85 -5.41 -13.16 -8.70
N LEU A 86 -4.59 -13.87 -9.48
CA LEU A 86 -3.18 -14.09 -9.13
C LEU A 86 -2.39 -12.78 -9.05
N LEU A 87 -2.51 -11.93 -10.07
CA LEU A 87 -1.84 -10.63 -10.11
C LEU A 87 -2.29 -9.74 -8.95
N LEU A 88 -3.60 -9.70 -8.67
CA LEU A 88 -4.14 -8.96 -7.55
C LEU A 88 -3.60 -9.47 -6.21
N ALA A 89 -3.53 -10.79 -6.01
CA ALA A 89 -3.02 -11.38 -4.77
C ALA A 89 -1.54 -11.03 -4.52
N VAL A 90 -0.72 -11.06 -5.58
CA VAL A 90 0.68 -10.61 -5.52
C VAL A 90 0.78 -9.11 -5.24
N LEU A 91 -0.01 -8.30 -5.95
CA LEU A 91 -0.02 -6.85 -5.78
C LEU A 91 -0.47 -6.45 -4.36
N LEU A 92 -1.45 -7.17 -3.81
CA LEU A 92 -1.96 -6.91 -2.46
C LEU A 92 -0.90 -7.08 -1.38
N ALA A 93 0.06 -7.99 -1.56
CA ALA A 93 1.17 -8.15 -0.63
C ALA A 93 1.96 -6.84 -0.49
N ASP A 94 2.26 -6.18 -1.62
CA ASP A 94 2.96 -4.89 -1.64
C ASP A 94 2.06 -3.74 -1.14
N LEU A 95 0.79 -3.74 -1.56
CA LEU A 95 -0.15 -2.67 -1.21
C LEU A 95 -0.47 -2.67 0.28
N LEU A 96 -0.69 -3.83 0.91
CA LEU A 96 -0.99 -3.93 2.35
C LEU A 96 0.19 -3.45 3.20
N ALA A 97 1.43 -3.74 2.78
CA ALA A 97 2.61 -3.17 3.41
C ALA A 97 2.62 -1.63 3.31
N GLY A 98 2.28 -1.09 2.14
CA GLY A 98 2.11 0.35 1.93
C GLY A 98 1.00 0.96 2.79
N VAL A 99 -0.15 0.29 2.89
CA VAL A 99 -1.28 0.73 3.74
C VAL A 99 -0.87 0.79 5.20
N ARG A 100 -0.23 -0.25 5.74
CA ARG A 100 0.23 -0.28 7.15
C ARG A 100 1.25 0.82 7.45
N ARG A 101 2.17 1.08 6.52
CA ARG A 101 3.16 2.17 6.65
C ARG A 101 2.50 3.55 6.74
N ASN A 102 1.44 3.77 5.96
CA ASN A 102 0.71 5.04 5.88
C ASN A 102 -0.36 5.20 6.97
N LEU A 103 -0.98 4.11 7.42
CA LEU A 103 -1.99 4.07 8.48
C LEU A 103 -1.40 3.40 9.72
N ARG A 104 -0.63 4.14 10.51
CA ARG A 104 0.00 3.62 11.74
C ARG A 104 -0.96 3.48 12.93
N THR A 105 -2.18 3.99 12.80
CA THR A 105 -3.18 3.96 13.88
C THR A 105 -3.80 2.56 13.98
N PRO A 106 -3.76 1.90 15.15
CA PRO A 106 -4.42 0.61 15.36
C PRO A 106 -5.92 0.69 15.02
N GLY A 107 -6.45 -0.34 14.35
CA GLY A 107 -7.85 -0.43 13.97
C GLY A 107 -8.24 0.37 12.71
N VAL A 108 -7.38 1.27 12.23
CA VAL A 108 -7.63 2.04 11.00
C VAL A 108 -7.07 1.32 9.76
N ALA A 109 -5.91 0.70 9.89
CA ALA A 109 -5.26 -0.05 8.82
C ALA A 109 -6.10 -1.17 8.18
N PRO A 110 -6.98 -1.90 8.90
CA PRO A 110 -7.86 -2.91 8.29
C PRO A 110 -9.14 -2.33 7.67
N LEU A 111 -9.49 -1.06 7.90
CA LEU A 111 -10.70 -0.44 7.34
C LEU A 111 -10.78 -0.47 5.80
N PRO A 112 -9.69 -0.30 5.04
CA PRO A 112 -9.70 -0.50 3.60
C PRO A 112 -10.19 -1.90 3.20
N ILE A 113 -9.81 -2.95 3.93
CA ILE A 113 -10.28 -4.33 3.65
C ILE A 113 -11.79 -4.45 3.92
N LEU A 114 -12.29 -3.84 5.00
CA LEU A 114 -13.74 -3.76 5.23
C LEU A 114 -14.47 -2.98 4.13
N ALA A 115 -13.84 -1.93 3.60
CA ALA A 115 -14.39 -1.17 2.49
C ALA A 115 -14.42 -2.00 1.19
N VAL A 116 -13.39 -2.83 0.94
CA VAL A 116 -13.42 -3.82 -0.14
C VAL A 116 -14.60 -4.76 0.07
N LEU A 117 -14.72 -5.38 1.25
CA LEU A 117 -15.81 -6.30 1.58
C LEU A 117 -17.19 -5.68 1.30
N ALA A 118 -17.42 -4.44 1.75
CA ALA A 118 -18.66 -3.72 1.49
C ALA A 118 -18.87 -3.44 0.00
N GLY A 119 -17.83 -3.03 -0.72
CA GLY A 119 -17.88 -2.80 -2.17
C GLY A 119 -18.16 -4.09 -2.95
N THR A 120 -17.54 -5.19 -2.57
CA THR A 120 -17.78 -6.52 -3.13
C THR A 120 -19.21 -6.99 -2.83
N TYR A 121 -19.73 -6.76 -1.63
CA TYR A 121 -21.11 -7.09 -1.28
C TYR A 121 -22.12 -6.29 -2.11
N ILE A 122 -21.88 -4.99 -2.32
CA ILE A 122 -22.71 -4.16 -3.20
C ILE A 122 -22.68 -4.70 -4.63
N ALA A 123 -21.49 -5.08 -5.12
CA ALA A 123 -21.30 -5.63 -6.46
C ALA A 123 -21.89 -7.03 -6.66
N VAL A 124 -22.07 -7.77 -5.56
CA VAL A 124 -22.42 -9.19 -5.56
C VAL A 124 -23.35 -9.50 -4.38
N PRO A 125 -24.60 -9.01 -4.39
CA PRO A 125 -25.47 -9.10 -3.21
C PRO A 125 -26.00 -10.52 -2.92
N GLU A 126 -25.89 -11.45 -3.86
CA GLU A 126 -26.59 -12.76 -3.83
C GLU A 126 -25.79 -13.90 -3.18
N THR A 127 -24.85 -13.62 -2.27
CA THR A 127 -23.99 -14.68 -1.70
C THR A 127 -24.14 -14.87 -0.19
N ASP A 128 -24.58 -16.07 0.21
CA ASP A 128 -24.65 -16.50 1.62
C ASP A 128 -23.27 -16.53 2.31
N HIS A 129 -22.19 -16.44 1.54
CA HIS A 129 -20.82 -16.61 1.98
C HIS A 129 -20.20 -15.32 2.56
N PHE A 130 -20.85 -14.16 2.34
CA PHE A 130 -20.36 -12.88 2.87
C PHE A 130 -20.38 -12.83 4.40
N GLY A 131 -21.35 -13.49 5.05
CA GLY A 131 -21.42 -13.54 6.51
C GLY A 131 -20.17 -14.17 7.13
N ILE A 132 -19.71 -15.30 6.57
CA ILE A 132 -18.50 -15.99 7.04
C ILE A 132 -17.25 -15.19 6.66
N ALA A 133 -17.19 -14.68 5.42
CA ALA A 133 -16.04 -13.91 4.95
C ALA A 133 -15.84 -12.60 5.72
N ALA A 134 -16.91 -12.01 6.25
CA ALA A 134 -16.88 -10.80 7.08
C ALA A 134 -16.28 -11.02 8.47
N LEU A 135 -16.36 -12.24 9.02
CA LEU A 135 -15.88 -12.53 10.38
C LEU A 135 -14.39 -12.24 10.54
N VAL A 136 -13.59 -12.58 9.52
CA VAL A 136 -12.14 -12.40 9.55
C VAL A 136 -11.72 -10.92 9.59
N PRO A 137 -12.11 -10.04 8.63
CA PRO A 137 -11.73 -8.64 8.66
C PRO A 137 -12.37 -7.87 9.83
N VAL A 138 -13.60 -8.22 10.24
CA VAL A 138 -14.22 -7.61 11.43
C VAL A 138 -13.47 -8.02 12.69
N GLY A 139 -13.14 -9.30 12.84
CA GLY A 139 -12.34 -9.82 13.94
C GLY A 139 -10.95 -9.16 14.02
N LEU A 140 -10.30 -8.97 12.87
CA LEU A 140 -9.03 -8.24 12.76
C LEU A 140 -9.15 -6.82 13.31
N VAL A 141 -10.19 -6.06 12.91
CA VAL A 141 -10.43 -4.70 13.43
C VAL A 141 -10.65 -4.73 14.94
N LEU A 142 -11.50 -5.64 15.43
CA LEU A 142 -11.79 -5.76 16.86
C LEU A 142 -10.53 -6.09 17.66
N MET A 143 -9.70 -7.03 17.18
CA MET A 143 -8.45 -7.36 17.84
C MET A 143 -7.49 -6.19 17.89
N GLU A 144 -7.30 -5.43 16.80
CA GLU A 144 -6.42 -4.25 16.84
C GLU A 144 -6.94 -3.14 17.77
N VAL A 145 -8.25 -2.96 17.84
CA VAL A 145 -8.88 -1.98 18.75
C VAL A 145 -8.74 -2.42 20.22
N ILE A 146 -8.93 -3.71 20.51
CA ILE A 146 -8.81 -4.28 21.86
C ILE A 146 -7.35 -4.31 22.32
N GLU A 147 -6.46 -4.84 21.49
CA GLU A 147 -5.02 -4.96 21.82
C GLU A 147 -4.27 -3.64 21.67
N ARG A 148 -4.90 -2.61 21.06
CA ARG A 148 -4.33 -1.27 20.81
C ARG A 148 -2.99 -1.31 20.08
N ARG A 149 -2.77 -2.36 19.28
CA ARG A 149 -1.56 -2.56 18.47
C ARG A 149 -1.94 -3.05 17.08
N GLN A 150 -1.06 -2.81 16.13
CA GLN A 150 -1.22 -3.37 14.79
C GLN A 150 -0.86 -4.86 14.82
N LEU A 151 -1.73 -5.67 14.24
CA LEU A 151 -1.47 -7.09 14.09
C LEU A 151 -0.41 -7.32 13.00
N GLY A 152 0.15 -8.53 13.02
CA GLY A 152 1.12 -8.98 12.03
C GLY A 152 0.52 -8.94 10.61
N PRO A 153 1.35 -8.67 9.58
CA PRO A 153 0.93 -8.63 8.18
C PRO A 153 0.23 -9.93 7.71
N GLU A 154 0.50 -11.05 8.36
CA GLU A 154 -0.13 -12.34 8.09
C GLU A 154 -1.66 -12.26 8.25
N TRP A 155 -2.16 -11.58 9.28
CA TRP A 155 -3.59 -11.44 9.53
C TRP A 155 -4.29 -10.60 8.47
N TYR A 156 -3.60 -9.59 7.92
CA TYR A 156 -4.10 -8.79 6.81
C TYR A 156 -4.16 -9.61 5.52
N ALA A 157 -3.17 -10.47 5.27
CA ALA A 157 -3.19 -11.37 4.13
C ALA A 157 -4.34 -12.38 4.24
N VAL A 158 -4.60 -12.94 5.42
CA VAL A 158 -5.73 -13.85 5.67
C VAL A 158 -7.07 -13.14 5.48
N ALA A 159 -7.23 -11.93 6.02
CA ALA A 159 -8.43 -11.12 5.80
C ALA A 159 -8.62 -10.74 4.33
N ALA A 160 -7.54 -10.42 3.63
CA ALA A 160 -7.62 -10.09 2.22
C ALA A 160 -7.98 -11.32 1.37
N ALA A 161 -7.40 -12.48 1.69
CA ALA A 161 -7.71 -13.75 1.06
C ALA A 161 -9.19 -14.14 1.23
N SER A 162 -9.74 -13.99 2.44
CA SER A 162 -11.14 -14.34 2.71
C SER A 162 -12.11 -13.47 1.91
N VAL A 163 -11.86 -12.16 1.84
CA VAL A 163 -12.68 -11.21 1.05
C VAL A 163 -12.51 -11.46 -0.46
N GLY A 164 -11.29 -11.69 -0.92
CA GLY A 164 -11.00 -11.97 -2.32
C GLY A 164 -11.68 -13.25 -2.80
N TRP A 165 -11.59 -14.30 -1.98
CA TRP A 165 -12.30 -15.56 -2.23
C TRP A 165 -13.82 -15.36 -2.30
N ALA A 166 -14.41 -14.63 -1.35
CA ALA A 166 -15.84 -14.34 -1.35
C ALA A 166 -16.28 -13.55 -2.60
N GLY A 167 -15.48 -12.59 -3.07
CA GLY A 167 -15.77 -11.84 -4.29
C GLY A 167 -15.68 -12.66 -5.57
N VAL A 168 -14.65 -13.52 -5.70
CA VAL A 168 -14.52 -14.42 -6.85
C VAL A 168 -15.65 -15.45 -6.88
N PHE A 169 -15.96 -16.04 -5.72
CA PHE A 169 -17.03 -17.03 -5.63
C PHE A 169 -18.42 -16.40 -5.80
N GLY A 170 -18.68 -15.23 -5.22
CA GLY A 170 -19.98 -14.59 -5.39
C GLY A 170 -20.23 -14.14 -6.82
N SER A 171 -19.19 -13.82 -7.59
CA SER A 171 -19.32 -13.38 -8.98
C SER A 171 -19.47 -14.52 -9.99
N VAL A 172 -19.65 -15.76 -9.52
CA VAL A 172 -19.90 -16.93 -10.37
C VAL A 172 -21.02 -16.64 -11.37
N GLY A 173 -20.71 -16.84 -12.65
CA GLY A 173 -21.70 -16.68 -13.73
C GLY A 173 -21.82 -15.25 -14.26
N LEU A 174 -21.27 -14.24 -13.58
CA LEU A 174 -21.41 -12.84 -13.94
C LEU A 174 -20.05 -12.12 -14.08
N GLN A 175 -19.47 -12.10 -15.29
CA GLN A 175 -18.18 -11.43 -15.56
C GLN A 175 -18.16 -9.96 -15.08
N ARG A 176 -19.27 -9.23 -15.24
CA ARG A 176 -19.43 -7.85 -14.77
C ARG A 176 -19.28 -7.71 -13.25
N ALA A 177 -19.83 -8.66 -12.50
CA ALA A 177 -19.78 -8.70 -11.05
C ALA A 177 -18.36 -9.01 -10.59
N LEU A 178 -17.63 -9.86 -11.33
CA LEU A 178 -16.23 -10.16 -11.08
C LEU A 178 -15.35 -8.91 -11.29
N VAL A 179 -15.58 -8.14 -12.36
CA VAL A 179 -14.86 -6.88 -12.58
C VAL A 179 -15.11 -5.90 -11.44
N ALA A 180 -16.36 -5.74 -11.01
CA ALA A 180 -16.71 -4.88 -9.89
C ALA A 180 -16.08 -5.37 -8.56
N ALA A 181 -16.08 -6.69 -8.32
CA ALA A 181 -15.43 -7.30 -7.16
C ALA A 181 -13.90 -7.09 -7.16
N LEU A 182 -13.24 -7.20 -8.32
CA LEU A 182 -11.82 -6.87 -8.48
C LEU A 182 -11.58 -5.37 -8.28
N PHE A 183 -12.44 -4.51 -8.82
CA PHE A 183 -12.35 -3.07 -8.67
C PHE A 183 -12.56 -2.62 -7.21
N ALA A 184 -13.29 -3.38 -6.39
CA ALA A 184 -13.46 -3.07 -4.97
C ALA A 184 -12.13 -2.92 -4.23
N TRP A 185 -11.08 -3.64 -4.66
CA TRP A 185 -9.72 -3.54 -4.13
C TRP A 185 -9.04 -2.20 -4.38
N TRP A 186 -9.62 -1.34 -5.21
CA TRP A 186 -9.18 0.02 -5.42
C TRP A 186 -9.11 0.83 -4.10
N ALA A 187 -9.99 0.55 -3.14
CA ALA A 187 -9.95 1.15 -1.81
C ALA A 187 -8.63 0.88 -1.06
N VAL A 188 -7.98 -0.26 -1.32
CA VAL A 188 -6.67 -0.62 -0.76
C VAL A 188 -5.54 -0.01 -1.60
N ALA A 189 -5.68 0.00 -2.93
CA ALA A 189 -4.65 0.45 -3.85
C ALA A 189 -4.45 1.98 -3.87
N ILE A 190 -5.54 2.75 -3.77
CA ILE A 190 -5.51 4.20 -3.91
C ILE A 190 -4.63 4.88 -2.87
N LEU A 191 -4.62 4.37 -1.63
CA LEU A 191 -3.88 4.98 -0.53
C LEU A 191 -2.36 5.01 -0.75
N PRO A 192 -1.66 3.87 -0.95
CA PRO A 192 -0.23 3.89 -1.23
C PRO A 192 0.10 4.56 -2.55
N LEU A 193 -0.80 4.57 -3.54
CA LEU A 193 -0.60 5.28 -4.80
C LEU A 193 -0.58 6.80 -4.59
N VAL A 194 -1.57 7.33 -3.85
CA VAL A 194 -1.63 8.74 -3.49
C VAL A 194 -0.43 9.13 -2.61
N ALA A 195 -0.07 8.29 -1.63
CA ALA A 195 1.09 8.54 -0.76
C ALA A 195 2.42 8.64 -1.52
N LYS A 196 2.58 7.89 -2.62
CA LYS A 196 3.76 8.00 -3.51
C LYS A 196 3.80 9.31 -4.29
N MET A 197 2.65 9.90 -4.60
CA MET A 197 2.56 11.13 -5.38
C MET A 197 2.56 12.38 -4.50
N GLN A 198 1.94 12.30 -3.31
CA GLN A 198 1.90 13.39 -2.35
C GLN A 198 1.97 12.85 -0.91
N PRO A 199 2.74 13.51 -0.03
CA PRO A 199 2.82 13.12 1.37
C PRO A 199 1.46 13.34 2.05
N ILE A 200 1.02 12.32 2.79
CA ILE A 200 -0.25 12.37 3.53
C ILE A 200 0.04 12.90 4.94
N ALA A 201 -0.44 14.10 5.24
CA ALA A 201 -0.11 14.80 6.48
C ALA A 201 -0.79 14.22 7.74
N SER A 202 -1.87 13.44 7.62
CA SER A 202 -2.59 12.91 8.78
C SER A 202 -3.36 11.62 8.48
N ALA A 203 -3.64 10.84 9.54
CA ALA A 203 -4.44 9.63 9.46
C ALA A 203 -5.87 9.90 8.94
N TRP A 204 -6.46 11.05 9.29
CA TRP A 204 -7.78 11.45 8.80
C TRP A 204 -7.81 11.61 7.28
N VAL A 205 -6.77 12.21 6.69
CA VAL A 205 -6.67 12.34 5.23
C VAL A 205 -6.52 10.97 4.59
N ALA A 206 -5.72 10.08 5.17
CA ALA A 206 -5.60 8.70 4.69
C ALA A 206 -6.95 7.94 4.73
N ILE A 207 -7.75 8.13 5.79
CA ILE A 207 -9.12 7.59 5.87
C ILE A 207 -10.00 8.16 4.76
N MET A 208 -9.94 9.48 4.51
CA MET A 208 -10.71 10.10 3.42
C MET A 208 -10.31 9.55 2.06
N VAL A 209 -9.01 9.34 1.80
CA VAL A 209 -8.51 8.75 0.55
C VAL A 209 -9.03 7.32 0.37
N ALA A 210 -8.99 6.49 1.42
CA ALA A 210 -9.54 5.14 1.39
C ALA A 210 -11.06 5.15 1.14
N ALA A 211 -11.79 6.07 1.79
CA ALA A 211 -13.23 6.24 1.59
C ALA A 211 -13.59 6.67 0.17
N ILE A 212 -12.78 7.54 -0.46
CA ILE A 212 -12.94 7.92 -1.87
C ILE A 212 -12.79 6.69 -2.78
N GLY A 213 -11.81 5.83 -2.51
CA GLY A 213 -11.65 4.56 -3.24
C GLY A 213 -12.88 3.66 -3.11
N ALA A 214 -13.43 3.54 -1.90
CA ALA A 214 -14.64 2.74 -1.63
C ALA A 214 -15.88 3.28 -2.35
N VAL A 215 -16.10 4.61 -2.31
CA VAL A 215 -17.20 5.28 -3.01
C VAL A 215 -17.06 5.13 -4.53
N GLY A 216 -15.83 5.04 -5.04
CA GLY A 216 -15.55 4.75 -6.45
C GLY A 216 -16.27 3.48 -6.94
N VAL A 217 -16.37 2.45 -6.10
CA VAL A 217 -17.06 1.19 -6.41
C VAL A 217 -18.56 1.41 -6.60
N ALA A 218 -19.19 2.14 -5.66
CA ALA A 218 -20.61 2.49 -5.76
C ALA A 218 -20.90 3.40 -6.97
N ALA A 219 -19.97 4.27 -7.35
CA ALA A 219 -20.07 5.09 -8.56
C ALA A 219 -19.96 4.24 -9.84
N MET A 220 -19.02 3.29 -9.87
CA MET A 220 -18.85 2.34 -10.98
C MET A 220 -20.12 1.49 -11.19
N GLU A 221 -20.71 0.99 -10.12
CA GLU A 221 -22.02 0.32 -10.10
C GLU A 221 -23.13 1.19 -10.73
N ARG A 222 -23.29 2.43 -10.23
CA ARG A 222 -24.33 3.38 -10.66
C ARG A 222 -24.23 3.81 -12.12
N THR A 223 -23.02 3.82 -12.70
CA THR A 223 -22.79 4.24 -14.10
C THR A 223 -23.10 3.15 -15.14
N GLY A 224 -23.71 2.03 -14.72
CA GLY A 224 -24.10 0.95 -15.63
C GLY A 224 -23.01 -0.10 -15.86
N GLY A 225 -22.00 -0.14 -14.97
CA GLY A 225 -20.96 -1.17 -14.97
C GLY A 225 -21.54 -2.60 -14.83
N THR A 226 -22.70 -2.76 -14.20
CA THR A 226 -23.40 -4.05 -14.03
C THR A 226 -24.55 -4.28 -15.02
N SER A 227 -24.95 -3.30 -15.83
CA SER A 227 -26.07 -3.47 -16.79
C SER A 227 -25.61 -3.88 -18.19
N SER A 228 -24.31 -3.87 -18.46
CA SER A 228 -23.77 -3.97 -19.82
C SER A 228 -22.44 -4.74 -19.83
N SER A 229 -22.07 -5.33 -20.97
CA SER A 229 -20.97 -6.31 -21.16
C SER A 229 -19.69 -6.07 -20.34
N ALA A 230 -18.88 -7.12 -20.11
CA ALA A 230 -17.63 -7.03 -19.34
C ALA A 230 -16.68 -5.90 -19.79
N SER A 231 -16.63 -5.60 -21.09
CA SER A 231 -15.87 -4.46 -21.64
C SER A 231 -16.30 -3.11 -21.10
N LYS A 232 -17.61 -2.88 -20.91
CA LYS A 232 -18.14 -1.64 -20.34
C LYS A 232 -17.90 -1.56 -18.84
N ALA A 233 -17.94 -2.69 -18.13
CA ALA A 233 -17.56 -2.76 -16.72
C ALA A 233 -16.10 -2.31 -16.51
N TRP A 234 -15.19 -2.75 -17.38
CA TRP A 234 -13.78 -2.32 -17.36
C TRP A 234 -13.61 -0.83 -17.65
N LEU A 235 -14.30 -0.29 -18.66
CA LEU A 235 -14.27 1.14 -18.96
C LEU A 235 -14.81 1.99 -17.80
N ALA A 236 -15.92 1.56 -17.18
CA ALA A 236 -16.49 2.22 -16.01
C ALA A 236 -15.53 2.17 -14.81
N SER A 237 -14.87 1.03 -14.58
CA SER A 237 -13.85 0.86 -13.53
C SER A 237 -12.65 1.79 -13.76
N ALA A 238 -12.15 1.88 -15.00
CA ALA A 238 -11.05 2.77 -15.34
C ALA A 238 -11.42 4.24 -15.13
N ALA A 239 -12.61 4.66 -15.57
CA ALA A 239 -13.10 6.02 -15.36
C ALA A 239 -13.26 6.34 -13.86
N ALA A 240 -13.83 5.41 -13.09
CA ALA A 240 -13.97 5.55 -11.64
C ALA A 240 -12.60 5.60 -10.93
N ALA A 241 -11.63 4.78 -11.35
CA ALA A 241 -10.27 4.80 -10.82
C ALA A 241 -9.59 6.16 -11.04
N VAL A 242 -9.64 6.68 -12.26
CA VAL A 242 -9.05 7.98 -12.59
C VAL A 242 -9.75 9.11 -11.84
N GLY A 243 -11.09 9.14 -11.83
CA GLY A 243 -11.86 10.17 -11.14
C GLY A 243 -11.61 10.18 -9.64
N SER A 244 -11.61 9.01 -9.00
CA SER A 244 -11.33 8.88 -7.57
C SER A 244 -9.87 9.20 -7.22
N LEU A 245 -8.90 8.86 -8.08
CA LEU A 245 -7.50 9.26 -7.90
C LEU A 245 -7.32 10.77 -7.96
N CYS A 246 -7.88 11.43 -8.98
CA CYS A 246 -7.82 12.88 -9.12
C CYS A 246 -8.48 13.58 -7.92
N LEU A 247 -9.63 13.07 -7.45
CA LEU A 247 -10.31 13.59 -6.28
C LEU A 247 -9.48 13.41 -5.00
N ALA A 248 -8.87 12.24 -4.81
CA ALA A 248 -8.01 11.98 -3.66
C ALA A 248 -6.78 12.89 -3.63
N LEU A 249 -6.13 13.09 -4.79
CA LEU A 249 -5.00 14.02 -4.92
C LEU A 249 -5.43 15.47 -4.63
N ALA A 250 -6.59 15.90 -5.11
CA ALA A 250 -7.11 17.24 -4.83
C ALA A 250 -7.38 17.44 -3.33
N VAL A 251 -7.94 16.44 -2.65
CA VAL A 251 -8.17 16.46 -1.20
C VAL A 251 -6.86 16.59 -0.43
N VAL A 252 -5.87 15.74 -0.74
CA VAL A 252 -4.54 15.80 -0.09
C VAL A 252 -3.89 17.17 -0.31
N TRP A 253 -3.91 17.67 -1.54
CA TRP A 253 -3.35 18.98 -1.86
C TRP A 253 -4.02 20.12 -1.09
N LEU A 254 -5.36 20.13 -1.02
CA LEU A 254 -6.12 21.17 -0.31
C LEU A 254 -5.81 21.18 1.19
N VAL A 255 -5.72 20.01 1.82
CA VAL A 255 -5.42 19.90 3.25
C VAL A 255 -3.99 20.33 3.54
N ASN A 256 -3.03 19.88 2.73
CA ASN A 256 -1.62 20.23 2.87
C ASN A 256 -1.36 21.73 2.64
N ARG A 257 -2.16 22.40 1.79
CA ARG A 257 -2.06 23.85 1.57
C ARG A 257 -2.51 24.63 2.80
N LYS A 258 -3.62 24.24 3.44
CA LYS A 258 -4.12 24.90 4.65
C LYS A 258 -3.12 24.84 5.81
N GLY A 259 -2.46 23.69 5.98
CA GLY A 259 -1.43 23.53 7.03
C GLY A 259 -0.24 24.48 6.85
N ARG A 260 0.19 24.72 5.60
CA ARG A 260 1.29 25.65 5.31
C ARG A 260 0.91 27.12 5.56
N SER A 261 -0.32 27.51 5.26
CA SER A 261 -0.78 28.89 5.50
C SER A 261 -0.84 29.24 6.98
N GLN A 262 -1.16 28.29 7.87
CA GLN A 262 -1.21 28.53 9.32
C GLN A 262 0.18 28.69 9.97
N GLN A 263 1.24 28.20 9.33
CA GLN A 263 2.61 28.33 9.83
C GLN A 263 3.28 29.64 9.40
N ALA A 264 2.70 30.36 8.44
CA ALA A 264 3.30 31.54 7.83
C ALA A 264 2.84 32.88 8.46
N GLU A 265 2.01 32.86 9.50
CA GLU A 265 1.69 34.05 10.29
C GLU A 265 2.69 34.15 11.47
N PRO A 266 3.72 35.00 11.39
CA PRO A 266 4.60 35.27 12.52
C PRO A 266 3.81 36.01 13.62
N SER A 267 3.85 35.45 14.83
CA SER A 267 3.38 36.08 16.07
C SER A 267 4.19 37.31 16.44
#